data_AF-A0A7S1UL11-F1
#
_entry.id   AF-A0A7S1UL11-F1
#
_cell.length_a   1.000
_cell.length_b   1.000
_cell.length_c   1.000
_cell.angle_alpha   90.00
_cell.angle_beta   90.00
_cell.angle_gamma   90.00
#
_symmetry.space_group_name_H-M   'P 1'
#
loop_
_entity.id
_entity.type
_entity.pdbx_description
1 polymer ?
#
loop_
_entity_poly.entity_id
_entity_poly.type
_entity_poly.pdbx_seq_one_letter_code
_entity_poly.pdbx_strand_id
1 'polypeptide(L)'
;MSDSTAEANSKITEDKNAQAAHAKLSPGFESPLFGCLSEGPLPCLVACCCPGIVNGMITAQMDNNRECTPFDCLCATSTYELRQRIRTQYNVEYAPLQDFAITCLPCFNCCTTHQTAMEWKRRSSNEPDFMKMPDRYL
;
A
#
# COMPACT_ATOMS: atom_id res chain seq x y z
N MET A 1 23.99 -6.53 -9.64
CA MET A 1 23.32 -7.10 -8.45
C MET A 1 21.80 -6.88 -8.46
N SER A 2 21.17 -6.64 -9.62
CA SER A 2 19.72 -6.41 -9.77
C SER A 2 18.93 -7.68 -10.12
N ASP A 3 19.55 -8.63 -10.82
CA ASP A 3 18.80 -9.66 -11.55
C ASP A 3 18.36 -10.83 -10.65
N SER A 4 19.17 -11.19 -9.66
CA SER A 4 18.83 -12.28 -8.72
C SER A 4 17.66 -11.90 -7.79
N THR A 5 17.54 -10.62 -7.43
CA THR A 5 16.47 -10.12 -6.56
C THR A 5 15.16 -10.02 -7.33
N ALA A 6 15.20 -9.54 -8.58
CA ALA A 6 14.04 -9.52 -9.46
C ALA A 6 13.49 -10.92 -9.76
N GLU A 7 14.38 -11.90 -9.99
CA GLU A 7 14.00 -13.31 -10.23
C GLU A 7 13.47 -14.01 -8.95
N ALA A 8 13.98 -13.65 -7.78
CA ALA A 8 13.43 -14.14 -6.51
C ALA A 8 12.04 -13.54 -6.24
N ASN A 9 11.83 -12.27 -6.57
CA ASN A 9 10.57 -11.56 -6.39
C ASN A 9 9.46 -12.09 -7.31
N SER A 10 9.78 -12.44 -8.56
CA SER A 10 8.79 -13.05 -9.47
C SER A 10 8.35 -14.44 -8.98
N LYS A 11 9.30 -15.26 -8.51
CA LYS A 11 9.00 -16.58 -7.93
C LYS A 11 8.10 -16.52 -6.70
N ILE A 12 8.27 -15.51 -5.84
CA ILE A 12 7.40 -15.31 -4.67
C ILE A 12 6.00 -14.87 -5.09
N THR A 13 5.88 -14.07 -6.15
CA THR A 13 4.58 -13.54 -6.63
C THR A 13 3.77 -14.62 -7.36
N GLU A 14 4.44 -15.57 -8.00
CA GLU A 14 3.84 -16.74 -8.67
C GLU A 14 3.58 -17.93 -7.72
N ASP A 15 4.07 -17.88 -6.47
CA ASP A 15 3.87 -18.94 -5.50
C ASP A 15 2.39 -19.02 -5.06
N LYS A 16 1.76 -20.18 -5.28
CA LYS A 16 0.38 -20.46 -4.89
C LYS A 16 0.13 -20.25 -3.40
N ASN A 17 1.14 -20.46 -2.55
CA ASN A 17 1.04 -20.22 -1.12
C ASN A 17 1.06 -18.72 -0.80
N ALA A 18 1.84 -17.92 -1.52
CA ALA A 18 1.83 -16.47 -1.37
C ALA A 18 0.50 -15.87 -1.81
N GLN A 19 -0.08 -16.38 -2.92
CA GLN A 19 -1.41 -15.99 -3.38
C GLN A 19 -2.51 -16.42 -2.40
N ALA A 20 -2.43 -17.63 -1.85
CA ALA A 20 -3.36 -18.11 -0.83
C ALA A 20 -3.24 -17.34 0.49
N ALA A 21 -2.02 -16.96 0.90
CA ALA A 21 -1.79 -16.12 2.06
C ALA A 21 -2.35 -14.71 1.84
N HIS A 22 -2.13 -14.12 0.66
CA HIS A 22 -2.72 -12.83 0.27
C HIS A 22 -4.25 -12.84 0.35
N ALA A 23 -4.90 -13.84 -0.25
CA ALA A 23 -6.36 -13.97 -0.23
C ALA A 23 -6.92 -14.09 1.20
N LYS A 24 -6.17 -14.71 2.12
CA LYS A 24 -6.57 -14.86 3.52
C LYS A 24 -6.30 -13.63 4.38
N LEU A 25 -5.22 -12.90 4.11
CA LEU A 25 -4.76 -11.77 4.90
C LEU A 25 -5.40 -10.45 4.46
N SER A 26 -5.76 -10.32 3.20
CA SER A 26 -6.37 -9.09 2.67
C SER A 26 -7.47 -9.44 1.68
N PRO A 27 -8.58 -10.03 2.17
CA PRO A 27 -9.68 -10.44 1.32
C PRO A 27 -10.25 -9.23 0.54
N GLY A 28 -10.47 -9.46 -0.76
CA GLY A 28 -11.00 -8.48 -1.71
C GLY A 28 -10.06 -7.35 -2.12
N PHE A 29 -8.85 -7.28 -1.57
CA PHE A 29 -7.79 -6.43 -2.14
C PHE A 29 -7.14 -7.16 -3.32
N GLU A 30 -7.03 -6.47 -4.46
CA GLU A 30 -6.37 -6.99 -5.66
C GLU A 30 -4.84 -6.91 -5.53
N SER A 31 -4.33 -5.95 -4.76
CA SER A 31 -2.90 -5.69 -4.61
C SER A 31 -2.27 -6.65 -3.60
N PRO A 32 -1.17 -7.34 -3.94
CA PRO A 32 -0.56 -8.33 -3.04
C PRO A 32 0.00 -7.67 -1.78
N LEU A 33 -0.19 -8.31 -0.62
CA LEU A 33 0.27 -7.78 0.67
C LEU A 33 1.78 -7.50 0.69
N PHE A 34 2.57 -8.39 0.09
CA PHE A 34 4.03 -8.25 0.00
C PHE A 34 4.50 -7.67 -1.34
N GLY A 35 3.63 -6.99 -2.10
CA GLY A 35 3.98 -6.36 -3.37
C GLY A 35 5.08 -5.32 -3.27
N CYS A 36 5.29 -4.77 -2.06
CA CYS A 36 6.39 -3.86 -1.78
C CYS A 36 7.78 -4.47 -2.03
N LEU A 37 7.93 -5.79 -1.98
CA LEU A 37 9.19 -6.47 -2.27
C LEU A 37 9.47 -6.51 -3.78
N SER A 38 8.43 -6.58 -4.62
CA SER A 38 8.55 -6.69 -6.07
C SER A 38 8.72 -5.35 -6.79
N GLU A 39 8.24 -4.25 -6.22
CA GLU A 39 8.29 -2.90 -6.85
C GLU A 39 9.57 -2.12 -6.53
N GLY A 40 10.49 -2.72 -5.79
CA GLY A 40 11.78 -2.13 -5.41
C GLY A 40 11.81 -1.58 -3.97
N PRO A 41 13.01 -1.34 -3.43
CA PRO A 41 13.17 -1.05 -2.00
C PRO A 41 12.64 0.33 -1.59
N LEU A 42 12.61 1.31 -2.49
CA LEU A 42 12.32 2.71 -2.14
C LEU A 42 10.83 2.95 -1.81
N PRO A 43 9.83 2.51 -2.61
CA PRO A 43 8.41 2.64 -2.23
C PRO A 43 8.08 1.89 -0.93
N CYS A 44 8.71 0.73 -0.73
CA CYS A 44 8.62 -0.02 0.52
C CYS A 44 9.18 0.78 1.70
N LEU A 45 10.38 1.35 1.54
CA LEU A 45 11.04 2.14 2.58
C LEU A 45 10.26 3.41 2.92
N VAL A 46 9.68 4.10 1.95
CA VAL A 46 8.81 5.27 2.19
C VAL A 46 7.54 4.86 2.93
N ALA A 47 6.89 3.77 2.52
CA ALA A 47 5.73 3.24 3.25
C ALA A 47 6.08 2.77 4.67
N CYS A 48 7.32 2.36 4.91
CA CYS A 48 7.79 1.86 6.20
C CYS A 48 8.22 2.97 7.15
N CYS A 49 9.00 3.93 6.66
CA CYS A 49 9.58 5.01 7.44
C CYS A 49 8.65 6.22 7.54
N CYS A 50 7.80 6.43 6.55
CA CYS A 50 6.96 7.62 6.43
C CYS A 50 5.49 7.26 6.05
N PRO A 51 4.81 6.36 6.78
CA PRO A 51 3.46 5.95 6.44
C PRO A 51 2.46 7.13 6.44
N GLY A 52 2.70 8.16 7.26
CA GLY A 52 1.88 9.37 7.27
C GLY A 52 1.92 10.14 5.95
N ILE A 53 3.05 10.18 5.26
CA ILE A 53 3.15 10.83 3.94
C ILE A 53 2.29 10.05 2.92
N VAL A 54 2.44 8.72 2.90
CA VAL A 54 1.69 7.86 1.98
C VAL A 54 0.18 7.99 2.23
N ASN A 55 -0.25 7.86 3.50
CA ASN A 55 -1.66 7.93 3.85
C ASN A 55 -2.24 9.33 3.63
N GLY A 56 -1.51 10.38 3.96
CA GLY A 56 -1.91 11.77 3.74
C GLY A 56 -2.15 12.06 2.27
N MET A 57 -1.25 11.60 1.39
CA MET A 57 -1.40 11.76 -0.06
C MET A 57 -2.62 11.03 -0.60
N ILE A 58 -2.85 9.78 -0.20
CA ILE A 58 -4.04 9.02 -0.65
C ILE A 58 -5.30 9.68 -0.12
N THR A 59 -5.31 10.10 1.15
CA THR A 59 -6.46 10.78 1.76
C THR A 59 -6.80 12.07 1.03
N ALA A 60 -5.81 12.91 0.72
CA ALA A 60 -6.00 14.12 -0.08
C ALA A 60 -6.58 13.80 -1.47
N GLN A 61 -6.13 12.71 -2.11
CA GLN A 61 -6.71 12.27 -3.37
C GLN A 61 -8.15 11.77 -3.24
N MET A 62 -8.49 11.03 -2.17
CA MET A 62 -9.84 10.57 -1.89
C MET A 62 -10.80 11.74 -1.59
N ASP A 63 -10.33 12.80 -0.95
CA ASP A 63 -11.10 13.99 -0.57
C ASP A 63 -11.24 14.99 -1.74
N ASN A 64 -11.61 14.51 -2.92
CA ASN A 64 -11.81 15.28 -4.17
C ASN A 64 -10.53 15.64 -4.96
N ASN A 65 -9.52 14.76 -5.00
CA ASN A 65 -8.28 14.97 -5.76
C ASN A 65 -7.57 16.29 -5.42
N ARG A 66 -7.61 16.72 -4.16
CA ARG A 66 -6.90 17.92 -3.70
C ARG A 66 -5.41 17.63 -3.51
N GLU A 67 -4.61 18.69 -3.53
CA GLU A 67 -3.19 18.60 -3.21
C GLU A 67 -2.97 18.17 -1.74
N CYS A 68 -1.93 17.36 -1.52
CA CYS A 68 -1.51 16.95 -0.19
C CYS A 68 -0.73 18.09 0.47
N THR A 69 -1.25 18.60 1.59
CA THR A 69 -0.58 19.63 2.39
C THR A 69 0.34 18.99 3.42
N PRO A 70 1.32 19.74 3.99
CA PRO A 70 2.13 19.23 5.09
C PRO A 70 1.31 18.77 6.30
N PHE A 71 0.15 19.39 6.53
CA PHE A 71 -0.73 19.02 7.63
C PHE A 71 -1.38 17.65 7.41
N ASP A 72 -1.66 17.29 6.15
CA ASP A 72 -2.15 15.95 5.80
C ASP A 72 -1.12 14.86 6.08
N CYS A 73 0.17 15.16 5.95
CA CYS A 73 1.25 14.22 6.26
C CYS A 73 1.48 14.09 7.77
N LEU A 74 1.35 15.19 8.52
CA LEU A 74 1.57 15.24 9.98
C LEU A 74 0.39 14.67 10.77
N CYS A 75 -0.83 14.92 10.32
CA CYS A 75 -2.08 14.45 10.90
C CYS A 75 -2.76 13.43 9.98
N ALA A 76 -1.95 12.56 9.37
CA ALA A 76 -2.40 11.60 8.40
C ALA A 76 -3.39 10.61 9.01
N THR A 77 -4.41 10.28 8.21
CA THR A 77 -5.33 9.18 8.49
C THR A 77 -4.56 7.88 8.73
N SER A 78 -5.02 7.08 9.70
CA SER A 78 -4.40 5.79 9.97
C SER A 78 -4.54 4.85 8.77
N THR A 79 -3.57 3.95 8.56
CA THR A 79 -3.65 2.97 7.46
C THR A 79 -4.90 2.11 7.59
N TYR A 80 -5.31 1.78 8.81
CA TYR A 80 -6.57 1.08 9.08
C TYR A 80 -7.79 1.83 8.55
N GLU A 81 -7.93 3.10 8.91
CA GLU A 81 -9.06 3.92 8.48
C GLU A 81 -9.08 4.08 6.96
N LEU A 82 -7.92 4.32 6.33
CA LEU A 82 -7.78 4.43 4.88
C LEU A 82 -8.23 3.14 4.18
N ARG A 83 -7.86 1.98 4.72
CA ARG A 83 -8.34 0.68 4.21
C ARG A 83 -9.85 0.55 4.32
N GLN A 84 -10.45 0.98 5.43
CA GLN A 84 -11.92 0.94 5.57
C GLN A 84 -12.62 1.89 4.59
N ARG A 85 -12.03 3.05 4.30
CA ARG A 85 -12.55 3.97 3.27
C ARG A 85 -12.53 3.31 1.90
N ILE A 86 -11.40 2.70 1.50
CA ILE A 86 -11.29 1.96 0.22
C ILE A 86 -12.32 0.83 0.17
N ARG A 87 -12.46 0.05 1.24
CA ARG A 87 -13.43 -1.04 1.28
C ARG A 87 -14.86 -0.57 1.09
N THR A 88 -15.22 0.51 1.79
CA THR A 88 -16.54 1.12 1.69
C THR A 88 -16.79 1.66 0.28
N GLN A 89 -15.79 2.31 -0.33
CA GLN A 89 -15.90 2.91 -1.66
C GLN A 89 -16.03 1.87 -2.78
N TYR A 90 -15.35 0.72 -2.65
CA TYR A 90 -15.28 -0.31 -3.68
C TYR A 90 -16.06 -1.59 -3.33
N ASN A 91 -16.91 -1.55 -2.32
CA ASN A 91 -17.74 -2.66 -1.86
C ASN A 91 -16.93 -3.95 -1.57
N VAL A 92 -15.82 -3.80 -0.86
CA VAL A 92 -14.95 -4.91 -0.42
C VAL A 92 -15.32 -5.33 1.01
N GLU A 93 -15.34 -6.64 1.26
CA GLU A 93 -15.72 -7.20 2.57
C GLU A 93 -14.78 -6.77 3.72
N TYR A 94 -15.38 -6.54 4.88
CA TYR A 94 -14.69 -6.20 6.12
C TYR A 94 -13.99 -7.42 6.72
N ALA A 95 -12.73 -7.25 7.15
CA ALA A 95 -11.89 -8.35 7.68
C ALA A 95 -11.16 -7.91 8.96
N PRO A 96 -11.86 -7.86 10.11
CA PRO A 96 -11.37 -7.20 11.33
C PRO A 96 -10.15 -7.86 11.96
N LEU A 97 -10.14 -9.20 12.03
CA LEU A 97 -9.04 -9.95 12.66
C LEU A 97 -7.76 -9.84 11.83
N GLN A 98 -7.90 -9.85 10.51
CA GLN A 98 -6.81 -9.66 9.57
C GLN A 98 -6.29 -8.23 9.65
N ASP A 99 -7.16 -7.23 9.59
CA ASP A 99 -6.76 -5.83 9.68
C ASP A 99 -6.06 -5.52 11.01
N PHE A 100 -6.49 -6.13 12.12
CA PHE A 100 -5.79 -6.03 13.40
C PHE A 100 -4.39 -6.64 13.35
N ALA A 101 -4.28 -7.90 12.92
CA ALA A 101 -3.00 -8.62 12.90
C ALA A 101 -1.96 -7.93 12.00
N ILE A 102 -2.40 -7.36 10.89
CA ILE A 102 -1.52 -6.78 9.88
C ILE A 102 -1.18 -5.31 10.21
N THR A 103 -2.06 -4.59 10.92
CA THR A 103 -1.77 -3.22 11.39
C THR A 103 -0.90 -3.21 12.64
N CYS A 104 -1.06 -4.19 13.55
CA CYS A 104 -0.35 -4.21 14.83
C CYS A 104 1.09 -4.76 14.74
N LEU A 105 1.45 -5.47 13.67
CA LEU A 105 2.79 -5.99 13.49
C LEU A 105 3.66 -4.97 12.71
N PRO A 106 4.76 -4.45 13.29
CA PRO A 106 5.55 -3.36 12.69
C PRO A 106 6.02 -3.63 11.26
N CYS A 107 6.49 -4.85 10.95
CA CYS A 107 6.91 -5.23 9.60
C CYS A 107 5.74 -5.26 8.60
N PHE A 108 4.52 -5.50 9.09
CA PHE A 108 3.32 -5.55 8.26
C PHE A 108 2.69 -4.17 8.05
N ASN A 109 3.01 -3.17 8.88
CA ASN A 109 2.57 -1.79 8.64
C ASN A 109 3.15 -1.23 7.31
N CYS A 110 4.40 -1.58 7.00
CA CYS A 110 5.05 -1.18 5.75
C CYS A 110 4.34 -1.82 4.54
N CYS A 111 4.07 -3.12 4.63
CA CYS A 111 3.39 -3.91 3.62
C CYS A 111 1.93 -3.45 3.43
N THR A 112 1.21 -3.15 4.50
CA THR A 112 -0.18 -2.68 4.42
C THR A 112 -0.30 -1.28 3.87
N THR A 113 0.58 -0.37 4.28
CA THR A 113 0.56 0.99 3.78
C THR A 113 0.82 0.98 2.27
N HIS A 114 1.83 0.22 1.82
CA HIS A 114 2.08 0.03 0.40
C HIS A 114 0.92 -0.66 -0.32
N GLN A 115 0.41 -1.79 0.20
CA GLN A 115 -0.73 -2.50 -0.38
C GLN A 115 -1.96 -1.59 -0.54
N THR A 116 -2.26 -0.80 0.49
CA THR A 116 -3.41 0.12 0.51
C THR A 116 -3.26 1.18 -0.57
N ALA A 117 -2.05 1.70 -0.75
CA ALA A 117 -1.76 2.66 -1.78
C ALA A 117 -1.80 2.10 -3.20
N MET A 118 -1.30 0.88 -3.39
CA MET A 118 -1.40 0.15 -4.66
C MET A 118 -2.86 -0.19 -5.00
N GLU A 119 -3.65 -0.51 -3.99
CA GLU A 119 -5.07 -0.77 -4.15
C GLU A 119 -5.81 0.48 -4.62
N TRP A 120 -5.51 1.62 -3.98
CA TRP A 120 -6.01 2.91 -4.43
C TRP A 120 -5.59 3.21 -5.87
N LYS A 121 -4.31 3.06 -6.21
CA LYS A 121 -3.79 3.28 -7.57
C LYS A 121 -4.53 2.44 -8.61
N ARG A 122 -4.68 1.14 -8.34
CA ARG A 122 -5.31 0.19 -9.26
C ARG A 122 -6.78 0.53 -9.48
N ARG A 123 -7.50 0.95 -8.44
CA ARG A 123 -8.96 1.17 -8.49
C ARG A 123 -9.38 2.58 -8.85
N SER A 124 -8.57 3.60 -8.57
CA SER A 124 -8.91 5.00 -8.83
C SER A 124 -8.45 5.49 -10.21
N SER A 125 -7.65 4.69 -10.93
CA SER A 125 -6.89 5.11 -12.12
C SER A 125 -5.97 6.34 -11.88
N ASN A 126 -5.83 6.77 -10.63
CA ASN A 126 -4.95 7.84 -10.21
C ASN A 126 -3.72 7.22 -9.53
N GLU A 127 -2.56 7.46 -10.11
CA GLU A 127 -1.31 7.06 -9.47
C GLU A 127 -1.00 8.02 -8.32
N PRO A 128 -0.88 7.53 -7.07
CA PRO A 128 -0.56 8.39 -5.95
C PRO A 128 0.86 8.92 -6.12
N ASP A 129 1.04 10.23 -5.91
CA ASP A 129 2.26 10.93 -6.32
C ASP A 129 3.53 10.48 -5.58
N PHE A 130 3.43 9.80 -4.42
CA PHE A 130 4.62 9.21 -3.77
C PHE A 130 5.24 8.05 -4.57
N MET A 131 4.52 7.49 -5.55
CA MET A 131 5.05 6.47 -6.46
C MET A 131 5.75 7.08 -7.68
N LYS A 132 5.50 8.35 -7.99
CA LYS A 132 6.19 9.06 -9.07
C LYS A 132 7.50 9.59 -8.51
N MET A 133 8.62 8.99 -8.93
CA MET A 133 9.91 9.67 -8.79
C MET A 133 9.82 11.01 -9.52
N PRO A 134 10.18 12.14 -8.90
CA PRO A 134 10.48 13.33 -9.66
C PRO A 134 11.76 13.06 -10.46
N ASP A 135 11.71 13.23 -11.79
CA ASP A 135 12.89 13.10 -12.69
C ASP A 135 14.08 13.99 -12.29
N ARG A 136 13.89 14.90 -11.33
CA ARG A 136 14.93 15.80 -10.79
C ARG A 136 15.91 15.17 -9.81
N TYR A 137 15.72 13.91 -9.42
CA TYR A 137 16.56 13.23 -8.43
C TYR A 137 17.21 11.94 -8.96
N LEU A 138 17.18 11.71 -10.28
CA LEU A 138 18.04 10.77 -11.02
C LEU A 138 19.13 11.56 -11.76
#